data_AF-A0A849WV52-F1
#
_entry.id   AF-A0A849WV52-F1
#
_cell.length_a   1.000
_cell.length_b   1.000
_cell.length_c   1.000
_cell.angle_alpha   90.00
_cell.angle_beta   90.00
_cell.angle_gamma   90.00
#
_symmetry.space_group_name_H-M   'P 1'
#
loop_
_entity.id
_entity.type
_entity.pdbx_description
1 polymer ?
#
loop_
_entity_poly.entity_id
_entity_poly.type
_entity_poly.pdbx_seq_one_letter_code
_entity_poly.pdbx_strand_id
1 'polypeptide(L)'
;MRCLLTVLLLTACAHAPPPDPGRYLQLVVVSTNDVHGFVRTSEFSWNGQTILSGGAEWFAGYVRNLERKHGPRLIEIAPVAPLCITIAHAFGRLGCFFAGCCYGKPTDSFFGVRFPNMLHRVYPTQLFESLFLFLLFGVLYYLVFERRSYQAFAIYLFSYGVFRFGIEFIRGDHRGVFVGSLSPSQTLSLVMVASSVGVWFLAEHLARAYRGNAALKDKLEI
;
A
#
# COMPACT_ATOMS: atom_id res chain seq x y z
N MET A 1 29.44 30.20 20.98
CA MET A 1 29.51 29.40 19.73
C MET A 1 28.53 28.20 19.68
N ARG A 2 27.36 28.23 20.34
CA ARG A 2 26.35 27.15 20.26
C ARG A 2 24.94 27.58 19.81
N CYS A 3 24.71 28.86 19.54
CA CYS A 3 23.42 29.34 18.99
C CYS A 3 23.42 29.60 17.47
N LEU A 4 24.59 29.69 16.81
CA LEU A 4 24.65 29.92 15.37
C LEU A 4 24.43 28.65 14.52
N LEU A 5 24.71 27.45 15.06
CA LEU A 5 24.56 26.21 14.30
C LEU A 5 23.09 25.77 14.16
N THR A 6 22.23 26.14 15.12
CA THR A 6 20.82 25.76 15.11
C THR A 6 19.99 26.64 14.17
N VAL A 7 20.38 27.90 13.95
CA VAL A 7 19.72 28.80 12.98
C VAL A 7 20.13 28.46 11.54
N LEU A 8 21.37 28.03 11.32
CA LEU A 8 21.85 27.56 10.00
C LEU A 8 21.26 26.21 9.55
N LEU A 9 20.86 25.35 10.49
CA LEU A 9 20.15 24.09 10.16
C LEU A 9 18.65 24.31 9.88
N LEU A 10 18.05 25.40 10.35
CA LEU A 10 16.64 25.73 10.09
C LEU A 10 16.44 26.52 8.78
N THR A 11 17.45 27.26 8.31
CA THR A 11 17.39 27.93 7.00
C THR A 11 17.71 27.03 5.80
N ALA A 12 18.33 25.87 6.01
CA ALA A 12 18.54 24.88 4.94
C ALA A 12 17.26 24.09 4.56
N CYS A 13 16.21 24.15 5.38
CA CYS A 13 14.89 23.58 5.05
C CYS A 13 13.97 24.55 4.27
N ALA A 14 14.39 25.80 4.05
CA ALA A 14 13.53 26.86 3.51
C ALA A 14 13.63 27.06 1.98
N HIS A 15 14.25 26.15 1.24
CA HIS A 15 14.44 26.31 -0.21
C HIS A 15 13.97 25.13 -1.07
N ALA A 16 13.19 24.20 -0.51
CA ALA A 16 12.32 23.37 -1.35
C ALA A 16 11.02 24.14 -1.53
N PRO A 17 10.60 24.48 -2.77
CA PRO A 17 9.29 25.09 -2.98
C PRO A 17 8.22 24.19 -2.35
N PRO A 18 7.13 24.75 -1.77
CA PRO A 18 6.00 23.93 -1.36
C PRO A 18 5.59 23.11 -2.59
N PRO A 19 5.51 21.77 -2.50
CA PRO A 19 5.05 21.00 -3.64
C PRO A 19 3.65 21.49 -3.97
N ASP A 20 3.44 21.86 -5.22
CA ASP A 20 2.14 22.24 -5.68
C ASP A 20 1.18 21.05 -5.47
N PRO A 21 0.03 21.26 -4.84
CA PRO A 21 -0.99 20.22 -4.71
C PRO A 21 -1.36 19.60 -6.07
N GLY A 22 -1.19 20.38 -7.15
CA GLY A 22 -1.37 19.96 -8.54
C GLY A 22 -0.47 18.80 -8.94
N ARG A 23 0.82 18.81 -8.62
CA ARG A 23 1.78 17.77 -8.98
C ARG A 23 1.49 16.44 -8.29
N TYR A 24 1.06 16.46 -7.03
CA TYR A 24 0.62 15.22 -6.37
C TYR A 24 -0.67 14.68 -6.97
N LEU A 25 -1.62 15.57 -7.29
CA LEU A 25 -2.83 15.17 -7.99
C LEU A 25 -2.51 14.56 -9.36
N GLN A 26 -1.55 15.14 -10.09
CA GLN A 26 -1.03 14.59 -11.35
C GLN A 26 -0.36 13.23 -11.14
N LEU A 27 0.47 13.06 -10.11
CA LEU A 27 1.09 11.78 -9.76
C LEU A 27 0.05 10.70 -9.44
N VAL A 28 -1.02 11.05 -8.72
CA VAL A 28 -2.15 10.15 -8.44
C VAL A 28 -2.86 9.77 -9.75
N VAL A 29 -3.21 10.74 -10.60
CA VAL A 29 -3.89 10.50 -11.87
C VAL A 29 -3.03 9.63 -12.80
N VAL A 30 -1.73 9.93 -12.91
CA VAL A 30 -0.76 9.13 -13.68
C VAL A 30 -0.71 7.71 -13.15
N SER A 31 -0.58 7.52 -11.84
CA SER A 31 -0.59 6.19 -11.22
C SER A 31 -1.86 5.41 -11.54
N THR A 32 -3.04 6.04 -11.45
CA THR A 32 -4.32 5.36 -11.78
C THR A 32 -4.42 4.99 -13.27
N ASN A 33 -3.99 5.88 -14.16
CA ASN A 33 -3.99 5.63 -15.60
C ASN A 33 -3.00 4.52 -15.99
N ASP A 34 -1.84 4.45 -15.33
CA ASP A 34 -0.86 3.38 -15.56
C ASP A 34 -1.34 2.04 -15.04
N VAL A 35 -2.00 1.98 -13.88
CA VAL A 35 -2.64 0.73 -13.41
C VAL A 35 -3.69 0.29 -14.41
N HIS A 36 -4.59 1.18 -14.82
CA HIS A 36 -5.67 0.85 -15.77
C HIS A 36 -5.11 0.42 -17.13
N GLY A 37 -4.12 1.14 -17.65
CA GLY A 37 -3.43 0.82 -18.89
C GLY A 37 -2.72 -0.53 -18.80
N PHE A 38 -1.99 -0.79 -17.72
CA PHE A 38 -1.27 -2.04 -17.51
C PHE A 38 -2.23 -3.23 -17.41
N VAL A 39 -3.30 -3.12 -16.62
CA VAL A 39 -4.36 -4.14 -16.50
C VAL A 39 -5.00 -4.44 -17.86
N ARG A 40 -5.24 -3.43 -18.69
CA ARG A 40 -5.82 -3.61 -20.03
C ARG A 40 -4.86 -4.29 -21.02
N THR A 41 -3.55 -4.04 -20.89
CA THR A 41 -2.52 -4.61 -21.77
C THR A 41 -2.00 -5.96 -21.32
N SER A 42 -2.09 -6.28 -20.02
CA SER A 42 -1.71 -7.60 -19.53
C SER A 42 -2.80 -8.59 -19.88
N GLU A 43 -2.57 -9.44 -20.88
CA GLU A 43 -3.40 -10.62 -21.09
C GLU A 43 -3.35 -11.46 -19.80
N PHE A 44 -4.48 -11.52 -19.10
CA PHE A 44 -4.63 -12.21 -17.84
C PHE A 44 -4.67 -13.72 -18.10
N SER A 45 -3.51 -14.30 -18.45
CA SER A 45 -3.38 -15.71 -18.74
C SER A 45 -3.27 -16.50 -17.43
N TRP A 46 -4.39 -17.06 -16.97
CA TRP A 46 -4.43 -18.07 -15.91
C TRP A 46 -3.91 -19.43 -16.42
N ASN A 47 -2.74 -19.45 -17.05
CA ASN A 47 -2.10 -20.68 -17.50
C ASN A 47 -1.31 -21.34 -16.36
N GLY A 48 -2.03 -21.79 -15.31
CA GLY A 48 -1.50 -22.70 -14.29
C GLY A 48 -0.43 -22.13 -13.33
N GLN A 49 -0.11 -20.84 -13.41
CA GLN A 49 0.77 -20.20 -12.42
C GLN A 49 0.03 -20.01 -11.08
N THR A 50 0.70 -20.34 -9.98
CA THR A 50 0.14 -20.09 -8.63
C THR A 50 -0.12 -18.60 -8.41
N ILE A 51 -1.11 -18.25 -7.58
CA ILE A 51 -1.45 -16.86 -7.21
C ILE A 51 -0.20 -16.06 -6.78
N LEU A 52 0.76 -16.74 -6.14
CA LEU A 52 2.00 -16.16 -5.65
C LEU A 52 3.01 -15.89 -6.77
N SER A 53 3.26 -16.87 -7.65
CA SER A 53 4.23 -16.69 -8.76
C SER A 53 3.73 -15.70 -9.81
N GLY A 54 2.46 -15.84 -10.23
CA GLY A 54 1.86 -14.93 -11.22
C GLY A 54 1.70 -13.51 -10.69
N GLY A 55 1.36 -13.33 -9.41
CA GLY A 55 1.28 -12.02 -8.78
C GLY A 55 2.64 -11.32 -8.66
N ALA A 56 3.69 -12.07 -8.33
CA ALA A 56 5.05 -11.54 -8.24
C ALA A 56 5.61 -11.16 -9.62
N GLU A 57 5.40 -12.00 -10.64
CA GLU A 57 5.79 -11.73 -12.03
C GLU A 57 5.07 -10.51 -12.58
N TRP A 58 3.76 -10.40 -12.33
CA TRP A 58 2.96 -9.24 -12.71
C TRP A 58 3.44 -7.96 -12.02
N PHE A 59 3.70 -8.01 -10.71
CA PHE A 59 4.19 -6.86 -9.96
C PHE A 59 5.59 -6.43 -10.42
N ALA A 60 6.51 -7.37 -10.65
CA ALA A 60 7.83 -7.08 -11.18
C ALA A 60 7.75 -6.50 -12.61
N GLY A 61 6.88 -7.05 -13.45
CA GLY A 61 6.61 -6.52 -14.79
C GLY A 61 6.03 -5.10 -14.76
N TYR A 62 5.11 -4.83 -13.83
CA TYR A 62 4.54 -3.51 -13.60
C TYR A 62 5.61 -2.51 -13.15
N VAL A 63 6.43 -2.86 -12.16
CA VAL A 63 7.53 -2.01 -11.67
C VAL A 63 8.53 -1.70 -12.80
N ARG A 64 8.96 -2.70 -13.58
CA ARG A 64 9.84 -2.48 -14.75
C ARG A 64 9.19 -1.59 -15.81
N ASN A 65 7.87 -1.73 -16.04
CA ASN A 65 7.15 -0.87 -16.98
C ASN A 65 7.15 0.58 -16.49
N LEU A 66 6.92 0.80 -15.20
CA LEU A 66 7.01 2.12 -14.58
C LEU A 66 8.43 2.66 -14.61
N GLU A 67 9.46 1.84 -14.38
CA GLU A 67 10.87 2.25 -14.51
C GLU A 67 11.18 2.72 -15.92
N ARG A 68 10.70 1.98 -16.93
CA ARG A 68 10.89 2.36 -18.34
C ARG A 68 10.16 3.66 -18.71
N LYS A 69 8.96 3.90 -18.17
CA LYS A 69 8.14 5.07 -18.49
C LYS A 69 8.54 6.33 -17.72
N HIS A 70 8.80 6.18 -16.42
CA HIS A 70 8.95 7.29 -15.48
C HIS A 70 10.38 7.44 -14.95
N GLY A 71 11.24 6.43 -15.13
CA GLY A 71 12.64 6.45 -14.75
C GLY A 71 12.85 6.98 -13.33
N PRO A 72 13.65 8.04 -13.14
CA PRO A 72 13.94 8.58 -11.81
C PRO A 72 12.74 9.21 -11.10
N ARG A 73 11.63 9.54 -11.80
CA ARG A 73 10.40 10.07 -11.17
C ARG A 73 9.70 9.04 -10.28
N LEU A 74 10.05 7.75 -10.41
CA LEU A 74 9.46 6.68 -9.60
C LEU A 74 9.60 6.90 -8.10
N ILE A 75 10.67 7.56 -7.67
CA ILE A 75 10.89 7.82 -6.24
C ILE A 75 9.84 8.76 -5.64
N GLU A 76 9.20 9.60 -6.48
CA GLU A 76 8.09 10.47 -6.07
C GLU A 76 6.74 9.75 -6.17
N ILE A 77 6.59 8.81 -7.11
CA ILE A 77 5.35 8.04 -7.33
C ILE A 77 5.19 6.94 -6.26
N ALA A 78 6.26 6.22 -5.95
CA ALA A 78 6.24 5.01 -5.12
C ALA A 78 5.63 5.24 -3.72
N PRO A 79 5.90 6.36 -3.02
CA PRO A 79 5.28 6.62 -1.72
C PRO A 79 3.79 6.95 -1.80
N VAL A 80 3.31 7.50 -2.93
CA VAL A 80 1.91 7.92 -3.13
C VAL A 80 1.00 6.73 -3.48
N ALA A 81 1.50 5.77 -4.25
CA ALA A 81 0.75 4.56 -4.64
C ALA A 81 0.01 3.85 -3.48
N PRO A 82 0.63 3.55 -2.31
CA PRO A 82 -0.05 2.85 -1.22
C PRO A 82 -1.17 3.68 -0.57
N LEU A 83 -1.13 5.02 -0.65
CA LEU A 83 -2.24 5.86 -0.19
C LEU A 83 -3.48 5.63 -1.06
N CYS A 84 -3.30 5.64 -2.39
CA CYS A 84 -4.39 5.38 -3.33
C CYS A 84 -4.98 3.98 -3.14
N ILE A 85 -4.13 2.98 -2.91
CA ILE A 85 -4.55 1.60 -2.68
C ILE A 85 -5.35 1.50 -1.38
N THR A 86 -4.85 2.05 -0.27
CA THR A 86 -5.49 1.94 1.04
C THR A 86 -6.86 2.63 1.08
N ILE A 87 -6.99 3.82 0.49
CA ILE A 87 -8.27 4.54 0.47
C ILE A 87 -9.31 3.82 -0.42
N ALA A 88 -8.91 3.37 -1.62
CA ALA A 88 -9.79 2.63 -2.51
C ALA A 88 -10.25 1.31 -1.87
N HIS A 89 -9.34 0.61 -1.20
CA HIS A 89 -9.64 -0.65 -0.52
C HIS A 89 -10.54 -0.45 0.70
N ALA A 90 -10.36 0.62 1.47
CA ALA A 90 -11.21 0.95 2.62
C ALA A 90 -12.68 1.12 2.20
N PHE A 91 -12.93 1.89 1.14
CA PHE A 91 -14.27 2.07 0.58
C PHE A 91 -14.83 0.78 -0.04
N GLY A 92 -14.00 -0.01 -0.73
CA GLY A 92 -14.42 -1.32 -1.25
C GLY A 92 -14.93 -2.24 -0.14
N ARG A 93 -14.30 -2.24 1.04
CA ARG A 93 -14.73 -3.02 2.20
C ARG A 93 -16.00 -2.51 2.87
N LEU A 94 -16.23 -1.20 2.88
CA LEU A 94 -17.52 -0.64 3.28
C LEU A 94 -18.63 -1.08 2.32
N GLY A 95 -18.35 -1.11 1.01
CA GLY A 95 -19.25 -1.68 0.02
C GLY A 95 -19.60 -3.15 0.30
N CYS A 96 -18.60 -3.99 0.62
CA CYS A 96 -18.83 -5.38 1.02
C CYS A 96 -19.70 -5.51 2.29
N PHE A 97 -19.54 -4.59 3.24
CA PHE A 97 -20.36 -4.56 4.45
C PHE A 97 -21.83 -4.29 4.12
N PHE A 98 -22.14 -3.27 3.32
CA PHE A 98 -23.52 -2.98 2.90
C PHE A 98 -24.13 -4.09 2.04
N ALA A 99 -23.30 -4.78 1.24
CA ALA A 99 -23.73 -5.95 0.47
C ALA A 99 -23.92 -7.22 1.34
N GLY A 100 -23.42 -7.24 2.57
CA GLY A 100 -23.53 -8.39 3.47
C GLY A 100 -22.66 -9.58 3.08
N CYS A 101 -21.51 -9.37 2.44
CA CYS A 101 -20.61 -10.45 1.97
C CYS A 101 -19.22 -10.39 2.63
N CYS A 102 -18.50 -11.53 2.70
CA CYS A 102 -17.15 -11.64 3.28
C CYS A 102 -17.05 -11.34 4.80
N TYR A 103 -18.02 -11.83 5.56
CA TYR A 103 -18.06 -11.72 7.02
C TYR A 103 -17.21 -12.79 7.72
N GLY A 104 -16.97 -12.58 9.01
CA GLY A 104 -16.22 -13.49 9.86
C GLY A 104 -17.04 -14.69 10.36
N LYS A 105 -16.44 -15.43 11.29
CA LYS A 105 -17.09 -16.56 11.96
C LYS A 105 -18.32 -16.10 12.77
N PRO A 106 -19.31 -16.99 12.98
CA PRO A 106 -20.38 -16.76 13.94
C PRO A 106 -19.81 -16.41 15.32
N THR A 107 -20.44 -15.44 15.99
CA THR A 107 -20.00 -14.96 17.30
C THR A 107 -21.15 -14.41 18.10
N ASP A 108 -21.11 -14.62 19.42
CA ASP A 108 -22.03 -14.02 20.37
C ASP A 108 -21.45 -12.75 21.02
N SER A 109 -20.26 -12.31 20.58
CA SER A 109 -19.60 -11.09 21.06
C SER A 109 -20.45 -9.84 20.82
N PHE A 110 -20.24 -8.82 21.66
CA PHE A 110 -20.89 -7.51 21.54
C PHE A 110 -20.61 -6.82 20.19
N PHE A 111 -19.47 -7.12 19.57
CA PHE A 111 -19.09 -6.58 18.25
C PHE A 111 -19.72 -7.36 17.07
N GLY A 112 -20.51 -8.40 17.34
CA GLY A 112 -21.16 -9.21 16.31
C GLY A 112 -22.31 -8.46 15.63
N VAL A 113 -22.30 -8.44 14.30
CA VAL A 113 -23.37 -7.85 13.48
C VAL A 113 -24.23 -8.96 12.89
N ARG A 114 -25.54 -8.76 12.90
CA ARG A 114 -26.48 -9.67 12.23
C ARG A 114 -26.87 -9.08 10.88
N PHE A 115 -26.52 -9.78 9.81
CA PHE A 115 -26.96 -9.42 8.46
C PHE A 115 -28.40 -9.93 8.21
N PRO A 116 -29.19 -9.26 7.33
CA PRO A 116 -30.59 -9.63 7.08
C PRO A 116 -30.79 -11.10 6.65
N ASN A 117 -29.81 -11.67 5.95
CA ASN A 117 -29.85 -13.03 5.43
C ASN A 117 -29.29 -14.09 6.40
N MET A 118 -29.14 -13.75 7.69
CA MET A 118 -28.55 -14.66 8.69
C MET A 118 -29.37 -14.81 9.97
N LEU A 119 -29.29 -16.02 10.52
CA LEU A 119 -29.85 -16.38 11.82
C LEU A 119 -28.95 -15.98 12.99
N HIS A 120 -27.62 -15.99 12.79
CA HIS A 120 -26.62 -15.76 13.83
C HIS A 120 -25.86 -14.45 13.61
N ARG A 121 -25.30 -13.90 14.68
CA ARG A 121 -24.37 -12.76 14.60
C ARG A 121 -23.01 -13.25 14.11
N VAL A 122 -22.33 -12.44 13.32
CA VAL A 122 -21.00 -12.73 12.76
C VAL A 122 -20.07 -11.57 13.04
N TYR A 123 -18.77 -11.84 13.13
CA TYR A 123 -17.78 -10.76 13.20
C TYR A 123 -17.81 -9.92 11.92
N PRO A 124 -17.99 -8.58 12.00
CA PRO A 124 -17.97 -7.70 10.85
C PRO A 124 -16.52 -7.42 10.41
N THR A 125 -15.82 -8.44 9.93
CA THR A 125 -14.41 -8.35 9.50
C THR A 125 -14.17 -7.25 8.48
N GLN A 126 -15.18 -6.91 7.68
CA GLN A 126 -15.15 -5.83 6.70
C GLN A 126 -15.00 -4.46 7.39
N LEU A 127 -15.70 -4.22 8.50
CA LEU A 127 -15.57 -2.97 9.26
C LEU A 127 -14.22 -2.87 9.94
N PHE A 128 -13.71 -3.97 10.50
CA PHE A 128 -12.36 -4.00 11.06
C PHE A 128 -11.30 -3.70 9.99
N GLU A 129 -11.45 -4.29 8.80
CA GLU A 129 -10.53 -4.04 7.67
C GLU A 129 -10.65 -2.61 7.14
N SER A 130 -11.85 -2.08 6.95
CA SER A 130 -12.06 -0.66 6.57
C SER A 130 -11.45 0.30 7.59
N LEU A 131 -11.70 0.09 8.88
CA LEU A 131 -11.16 0.94 9.95
C LEU A 131 -9.62 0.92 9.94
N PHE A 132 -9.02 -0.27 9.87
CA PHE A 132 -7.58 -0.41 9.76
C PHE A 132 -7.03 0.31 8.52
N LEU A 133 -7.68 0.17 7.37
CA LEU A 133 -7.25 0.81 6.12
C LEU A 133 -7.36 2.34 6.17
N PHE A 134 -8.40 2.90 6.80
CA PHE A 134 -8.51 4.36 7.00
C PHE A 134 -7.43 4.88 7.96
N LEU A 135 -7.14 4.16 9.04
CA LEU A 135 -6.06 4.52 9.95
C LEU A 135 -4.70 4.45 9.26
N LEU A 136 -4.46 3.38 8.49
CA LEU A 136 -3.24 3.21 7.70
C LEU A 136 -3.12 4.31 6.65
N PHE A 137 -4.20 4.68 5.97
CA PHE A 137 -4.22 5.82 5.05
C PHE A 137 -3.80 7.11 5.76
N GLY A 138 -4.35 7.42 6.94
CA GLY A 138 -3.98 8.60 7.71
C GLY A 138 -2.49 8.62 8.11
N VAL A 139 -1.96 7.48 8.55
CA VAL A 139 -0.53 7.33 8.87
C VAL A 139 0.33 7.51 7.63
N LEU A 140 -0.01 6.87 6.52
CA LEU A 140 0.74 6.98 5.27
C LEU A 140 0.66 8.39 4.68
N TYR A 141 -0.51 9.03 4.77
CA TYR A 141 -0.70 10.43 4.39
C TYR A 141 0.26 11.34 5.16
N TYR A 142 0.28 11.23 6.49
CA TYR A 142 1.21 11.99 7.33
C TYR A 142 2.68 11.70 6.96
N LEU A 143 3.03 10.43 6.73
CA LEU A 143 4.40 10.07 6.39
C LEU A 143 4.85 10.58 5.02
N VAL A 144 3.96 10.58 4.03
CA VAL A 144 4.28 11.01 2.67
C VAL A 144 4.30 12.52 2.56
N PHE A 145 3.30 13.22 3.09
CA PHE A 145 3.17 14.66 2.89
C PHE A 145 3.92 15.49 3.93
N GLU A 146 3.86 15.11 5.21
CA GLU A 146 4.50 15.86 6.30
C GLU A 146 5.94 15.41 6.55
N ARG A 147 6.20 14.09 6.55
CA ARG A 147 7.54 13.56 6.81
C ARG A 147 8.39 13.32 5.56
N ARG A 148 7.80 13.41 4.36
CA ARG A 148 8.47 13.13 3.07
C ARG A 148 9.23 11.81 3.09
N SER A 149 8.62 10.80 3.70
CA SER A 149 9.21 9.46 3.80
C SER A 149 9.02 8.71 2.49
N TYR A 150 10.13 8.17 1.98
CA TYR A 150 10.12 7.25 0.85
C TYR A 150 9.74 5.81 1.25
N GLN A 151 9.58 5.55 2.56
CA GLN A 151 9.33 4.21 3.10
C GLN A 151 7.84 3.85 3.20
N ALA A 152 6.93 4.74 2.76
CA ALA A 152 5.48 4.53 2.86
C ALA A 152 5.01 3.20 2.25
N PHE A 153 5.59 2.78 1.13
CA PHE A 153 5.27 1.49 0.51
C PHE A 153 5.68 0.30 1.38
N ALA A 154 6.87 0.35 1.99
CA ALA A 154 7.34 -0.69 2.90
C ALA A 154 6.45 -0.79 4.16
N ILE A 155 6.07 0.36 4.72
CA ILE A 155 5.18 0.43 5.89
C ILE A 155 3.80 -0.13 5.55
N TYR A 156 3.28 0.17 4.37
CA TYR A 156 2.05 -0.43 3.86
C TYR A 156 2.15 -1.95 3.78
N LEU A 157 3.18 -2.49 3.10
CA LEU A 157 3.37 -3.94 2.96
C LEU A 157 3.46 -4.65 4.30
N PHE A 158 4.25 -4.11 5.23
CA PHE A 158 4.41 -4.66 6.56
C PHE A 158 3.09 -4.62 7.35
N SER A 159 2.48 -3.43 7.48
CA SER A 159 1.30 -3.23 8.33
C SER A 159 0.11 -4.02 7.80
N TYR A 160 -0.16 -3.95 6.49
CA TYR A 160 -1.25 -4.69 5.89
C TYR A 160 -1.00 -6.19 5.89
N GLY A 161 0.24 -6.65 5.68
CA GLY A 161 0.59 -8.07 5.81
C GLY A 161 0.32 -8.61 7.22
N VAL A 162 0.77 -7.91 8.26
CA VAL A 162 0.51 -8.28 9.67
C VAL A 162 -1.00 -8.31 9.96
N PHE A 163 -1.73 -7.28 9.55
CA PHE A 163 -3.17 -7.22 9.76
C PHE A 163 -3.91 -8.35 9.03
N ARG A 164 -3.53 -8.65 7.78
CA ARG A 164 -4.16 -9.72 6.99
C ARG A 164 -3.89 -11.10 7.57
N PHE A 165 -2.70 -11.32 8.12
CA PHE A 165 -2.40 -12.55 8.84
C PHE A 165 -3.31 -12.71 10.08
N GLY A 166 -3.50 -11.64 10.85
CA GLY A 166 -4.35 -11.64 12.05
C GLY A 166 -5.85 -11.84 11.75
N ILE A 167 -6.39 -11.13 10.76
CA ILE A 167 -7.84 -11.17 10.49
C ILE A 167 -8.30 -12.52 9.91
N GLU A 168 -7.39 -13.29 9.30
CA GLU A 168 -7.69 -14.63 8.79
C GLU A 168 -8.20 -15.57 9.89
N PHE A 169 -7.72 -15.42 11.14
CA PHE A 169 -8.18 -16.25 12.26
C PHE A 169 -9.67 -16.03 12.58
N ILE A 170 -10.19 -14.84 12.29
CA ILE A 170 -11.56 -14.40 12.56
C ILE A 170 -12.46 -14.61 11.33
N ARG A 171 -11.88 -14.77 10.13
CA ARG A 171 -12.65 -14.99 8.89
C ARG A 171 -13.41 -16.32 8.91
N GLY A 172 -14.63 -16.27 8.38
CA GLY A 172 -15.55 -17.41 8.33
C GLY A 172 -15.46 -18.25 7.04
N ASP A 173 -14.70 -17.82 6.02
CA ASP A 173 -14.55 -18.57 4.78
C ASP A 173 -13.31 -19.47 4.79
N HIS A 174 -13.50 -20.79 4.68
CA HIS A 174 -12.40 -21.71 4.41
C HIS A 174 -12.00 -21.63 2.95
N ARG A 175 -10.92 -20.90 2.65
CA ARG A 175 -10.32 -20.82 1.30
C ARG A 175 -9.39 -22.01 0.96
N GLY A 176 -9.49 -23.11 1.70
CA GLY A 176 -8.60 -24.25 1.59
C GLY A 176 -7.22 -24.00 2.22
N VAL A 177 -6.39 -25.04 2.23
CA VAL A 177 -5.01 -25.01 2.74
C VAL A 177 -4.08 -25.07 1.54
N PHE A 178 -3.09 -24.16 1.46
CA PHE A 178 -2.21 -24.06 0.27
C PHE A 178 -0.87 -24.76 0.50
N VAL A 179 -0.18 -24.46 1.62
CA VAL A 179 1.11 -25.06 1.98
C VAL A 179 1.07 -25.48 3.45
N GLY A 180 1.19 -26.78 3.72
CA GLY A 180 1.16 -27.33 5.07
C GLY A 180 -0.20 -27.16 5.75
N SER A 181 -0.29 -26.24 6.73
CA SER A 181 -1.49 -25.89 7.52
C SER A 181 -1.90 -24.40 7.40
N LEU A 182 -1.25 -23.63 6.54
CA LEU A 182 -1.50 -22.19 6.37
C LEU A 182 -2.46 -21.91 5.21
N SER A 183 -3.34 -20.93 5.39
CA SER A 183 -4.24 -20.47 4.33
C SER A 183 -3.47 -19.71 3.24
N PRO A 184 -3.98 -19.66 1.99
CA PRO A 184 -3.37 -18.87 0.91
C PRO A 184 -3.12 -17.41 1.32
N SER A 185 -4.05 -16.81 2.09
CA SER A 185 -3.94 -15.43 2.57
C SER A 185 -2.80 -15.26 3.58
N GLN A 186 -2.57 -16.25 4.45
CA GLN A 186 -1.48 -16.24 5.42
C GLN A 186 -0.11 -16.33 4.74
N THR A 187 0.03 -17.22 3.75
CA THR A 187 1.27 -17.33 2.97
C THR A 187 1.57 -16.02 2.24
N LEU A 188 0.58 -15.41 1.58
CA LEU A 188 0.76 -14.11 0.93
C LEU A 188 1.13 -13.01 1.95
N SER A 189 0.51 -13.02 3.13
CA SER A 189 0.82 -12.06 4.20
C SER A 189 2.29 -12.15 4.66
N LEU A 190 2.83 -13.36 4.78
CA LEU A 190 4.24 -13.58 5.10
C LEU A 190 5.16 -13.05 3.99
N VAL A 191 4.81 -13.25 2.71
CA VAL A 191 5.56 -12.70 1.57
C VAL A 191 5.54 -11.17 1.58
N MET A 192 4.40 -10.55 1.90
CA MET A 192 4.30 -9.08 2.04
C MET A 192 5.20 -8.55 3.17
N VAL A 193 5.20 -9.22 4.33
CA VAL A 193 6.06 -8.83 5.47
C VAL A 193 7.55 -9.06 5.15
N ALA A 194 7.90 -10.16 4.49
CA ALA A 194 9.29 -10.41 4.11
C ALA A 194 9.78 -9.40 3.05
N SER A 195 8.97 -9.13 2.03
CA SER A 195 9.31 -8.17 0.97
C SER A 195 9.38 -6.73 1.48
N SER A 196 8.67 -6.36 2.56
CA SER A 196 8.72 -5.00 3.10
C SER A 196 10.12 -4.59 3.55
N VAL A 197 10.93 -5.54 4.05
CA VAL A 197 12.32 -5.29 4.44
C VAL A 197 13.18 -4.94 3.22
N GLY A 198 13.04 -5.71 2.14
CA GLY A 198 13.74 -5.43 0.88
C GLY A 198 13.35 -4.08 0.28
N VAL A 199 12.05 -3.78 0.25
CA VAL A 199 11.53 -2.49 -0.23
C VAL A 199 12.01 -1.34 0.66
N TRP A 200 12.12 -1.53 1.97
CA TRP A 200 12.64 -0.52 2.89
C TRP A 200 14.08 -0.11 2.52
N PHE A 201 14.97 -1.09 2.40
CA PHE A 201 16.38 -0.82 2.07
C PHE A 201 16.52 -0.25 0.66
N LEU A 202 15.74 -0.73 -0.31
CA LEU A 202 15.73 -0.19 -1.67
C LEU A 202 15.27 1.27 -1.68
N ALA A 203 14.15 1.59 -1.01
CA ALA A 203 13.64 2.95 -0.91
C ALA A 203 14.66 3.88 -0.25
N GLU A 204 15.36 3.42 0.78
CA GLU A 204 16.40 4.19 1.45
C GLU A 204 17.63 4.41 0.55
N HIS A 205 18.07 3.38 -0.18
CA HIS A 205 19.17 3.49 -1.14
C HIS A 205 18.85 4.49 -2.25
N LEU A 206 17.66 4.38 -2.86
CA LEU A 206 17.19 5.29 -3.90
C LEU A 206 17.03 6.71 -3.35
N ALA A 207 16.52 6.87 -2.13
CA ALA A 207 16.37 8.19 -1.50
C ALA A 207 17.72 8.87 -1.26
N ARG A 208 18.75 8.12 -0.83
CA ARG A 208 20.10 8.66 -0.66
C ARG A 208 20.70 9.07 -2.00
N ALA A 209 20.55 8.24 -3.04
CA ALA A 209 21.01 8.55 -4.39
C ALA A 209 20.33 9.80 -4.97
N TYR A 210 19.02 9.94 -4.77
CA TYR A 210 18.25 11.10 -5.19
C TYR A 210 18.69 12.38 -4.47
N ARG A 211 18.82 12.35 -3.14
CA ARG A 211 19.28 13.51 -2.35
C ARG A 211 20.70 13.95 -2.70
N GLY A 212 21.57 13.01 -3.10
CA GLY A 212 22.96 13.28 -3.45
C GLY A 212 23.19 13.79 -4.88
N ASN A 213 22.18 13.78 -5.76
CA ASN A 213 22.33 14.11 -7.17
C ASN A 213 21.56 15.39 -7.55
N ALA A 214 22.26 16.54 -7.48
CA ALA A 214 21.68 17.84 -7.80
C ALA A 214 21.13 17.92 -9.25
N ALA A 215 21.81 17.28 -10.22
CA ALA A 215 21.35 17.24 -11.60
C ALA A 215 20.07 16.40 -11.79
N LEU A 216 19.84 15.41 -10.93
CA LEU A 216 18.59 14.64 -10.91
C LEU A 216 17.45 15.47 -10.32
N LYS A 217 17.74 16.25 -9.27
CA LYS A 217 16.79 17.15 -8.65
C LYS A 217 16.29 18.21 -9.63
N ASP A 218 17.20 18.89 -10.34
CA ASP A 218 16.85 19.87 -11.38
C ASP A 218 15.99 19.25 -12.48
N LYS A 219 16.29 18.03 -12.94
CA LYS A 219 15.47 17.31 -13.96
C LYS A 219 14.06 16.95 -13.49
N LEU A 220 13.83 16.86 -12.18
CA LEU A 220 12.52 16.60 -11.61
C LEU A 220 11.78 17.89 -11.20
N GLU A 221 12.49 19.01 -11.01
CA GLU A 221 11.89 20.31 -10.68
C GLU A 221 11.40 21.09 -11.92
N ILE A 222 11.69 20.61 -13.14
CA ILE A 222 11.20 21.13 -14.43
C ILE A 222 9.90 20.44 -14.88
#